data_AF-A0A965ZEH6-F1
#
_entry.id   AF-A0A965ZEH6-F1
#
_cell.length_a   1.000
_cell.length_b   1.000
_cell.length_c   1.000
_cell.angle_alpha   90.00
_cell.angle_beta   90.00
_cell.angle_gamma   90.00
#
_symmetry.space_group_name_H-M   'P 1'
#
loop_
_entity.id
_entity.type
_entity.pdbx_description
1 polymer ?
#
loop_
_entity_poly.entity_id
_entity_poly.type
_entity_poly.pdbx_seq_one_letter_code
_entity_poly.pdbx_strand_id
1 'polypeptide(L)' 'MTQPTAYDYLRLILEEEFLAAYLRFINQGILHYELTNIQEICAPLLEGLDEDDRFLRYEIIGTITDYLEEE' A
#
# COMPACT_ATOMS: atom_id res chain seq x y z
N MET A 1 -16.00 15.26 -1.96
CA MET A 1 -15.34 13.94 -1.95
C MET A 1 -14.10 14.13 -1.12
N THR A 2 -13.96 13.42 0.00
CA THR A 2 -12.73 13.45 0.81
C THR A 2 -11.62 12.86 -0.06
N GLN A 3 -10.55 13.62 -0.28
CA GLN A 3 -9.34 13.04 -0.88
C GLN A 3 -8.90 11.90 0.03
N PRO A 4 -8.79 10.67 -0.46
CA PRO A 4 -8.23 9.57 0.31
C PRO A 4 -6.81 9.91 0.75
N THR A 5 -6.49 9.52 1.97
CA THR A 5 -5.13 9.70 2.48
C THR A 5 -4.22 8.67 1.82
N ALA A 6 -2.91 8.95 1.76
CA ALA A 6 -1.93 7.97 1.31
C ALA A 6 -2.06 6.62 2.04
N TYR A 7 -2.42 6.67 3.33
CA TYR A 7 -2.71 5.49 4.13
C TYR A 7 -3.93 4.71 3.62
N ASP A 8 -5.03 5.39 3.29
CA ASP A 8 -6.25 4.75 2.77
C ASP A 8 -6.02 4.15 1.38
N TYR A 9 -5.27 4.85 0.52
CA TYR A 9 -4.93 4.37 -0.81
C TYR A 9 -4.06 3.11 -0.77
N LEU A 10 -3.00 3.11 0.06
CA LEU A 10 -2.16 1.93 0.25
C LEU A 10 -2.93 0.77 0.86
N ARG A 11 -3.83 1.04 1.81
CA ARG A 11 -4.70 0.02 2.37
C ARG A 11 -5.60 -0.60 1.30
N LEU A 12 -6.17 0.21 0.41
CA LEU A 12 -7.01 -0.26 -0.69
C LEU A 12 -6.21 -1.15 -1.65
N ILE A 13 -5.00 -0.73 -2.04
CA ILE A 13 -4.11 -1.53 -2.89
C ILE A 13 -3.78 -2.86 -2.21
N LEU A 14 -3.47 -2.85 -0.91
CA LEU A 14 -3.19 -4.08 -0.16
C LEU A 14 -4.38 -5.04 -0.16
N GLU A 15 -5.59 -4.53 0.01
CA GLU A 15 -6.83 -5.30 0.03
C GLU A 15 -7.17 -5.88 -1.36
N GLU A 16 -7.01 -5.09 -2.43
CA GLU A 16 -7.38 -5.47 -3.79
C GLU A 16 -6.35 -6.37 -4.47
N GLU A 17 -5.06 -6.03 -4.36
CA GLU A 17 -3.99 -6.66 -5.13
C GLU A 17 -3.21 -7.69 -4.29
N PHE A 18 -3.18 -7.53 -2.97
CA PHE A 18 -2.37 -8.35 -2.05
C PHE A 18 -3.21 -8.99 -0.94
N LEU A 19 -4.42 -9.45 -1.28
CA LEU A 19 -5.43 -9.93 -0.33
C LEU A 19 -4.89 -10.95 0.69
N ALA A 20 -4.00 -11.86 0.26
CA ALA A 20 -3.40 -12.85 1.16
C ALA A 20 -2.53 -12.20 2.26
N ALA A 21 -1.69 -11.23 1.90
CA ALA A 21 -0.87 -10.47 2.85
C ALA A 21 -1.75 -9.58 3.75
N TYR A 22 -2.73 -8.89 3.16
CA TYR A 22 -3.71 -8.10 3.90
C TYR A 22 -4.41 -8.91 5.01
N LEU A 23 -4.95 -10.07 4.66
CA LEU A 23 -5.61 -10.97 5.63
C LEU A 23 -4.62 -11.51 6.66
N ARG A 24 -3.39 -11.85 6.26
CA ARG A 24 -2.33 -12.29 7.19
C ARG A 24 -2.06 -11.21 8.24
N PHE A 25 -1.86 -9.97 7.81
CA PHE A 25 -1.58 -8.84 8.71
C PHE A 25 -2.75 -8.50 9.64
N ILE A 26 -4.00 -8.60 9.15
CA ILE A 26 -5.19 -8.46 10.01
C ILE A 26 -5.22 -9.55 11.08
N ASN A 27 -5.05 -10.82 10.67
CA ASN A 27 -5.11 -11.96 11.58
C ASN A 27 -4.01 -11.93 12.65
N GLN A 28 -2.85 -11.35 12.31
CA GLN A 28 -1.75 -11.14 13.24
C GLN A 28 -1.89 -9.85 14.07
N GLY A 29 -2.83 -8.96 13.74
CA GLY A 29 -3.01 -7.67 14.42
C GLY A 29 -1.91 -6.64 14.11
N ILE A 30 -1.16 -6.83 13.03
CA ILE A 30 -0.01 -5.98 12.65
C ILE A 30 -0.28 -5.08 11.43
N LEU A 31 -1.50 -5.11 10.88
CA LEU A 31 -1.85 -4.34 9.67
C LEU A 31 -1.42 -2.87 9.72
N HIS A 32 -1.62 -2.18 10.85
CA HIS A 32 -1.25 -0.78 10.97
C HIS A 32 0.27 -0.56 10.95
N TYR A 33 1.02 -1.48 11.55
CA TYR A 33 2.48 -1.45 11.56
C TYR A 33 3.03 -1.69 10.14
N GLU A 34 2.56 -2.74 9.48
CA GLU A 34 2.97 -3.08 8.11
C GLU A 34 2.60 -1.98 7.10
N LEU A 35 1.42 -1.39 7.21
CA LEU A 35 1.04 -0.24 6.38
C LEU A 35 1.93 0.98 6.63
N THR A 36 2.44 1.16 7.85
CA THR A 36 3.38 2.25 8.13
C THR A 36 4.72 2.00 7.42
N ASN A 37 5.25 0.78 7.48
CA ASN A 37 6.46 0.39 6.76
C ASN A 37 6.28 0.56 5.24
N ILE A 38 5.16 0.09 4.69
CA ILE A 38 4.80 0.24 3.28
C ILE A 38 4.68 1.72 2.89
N GLN A 39 4.10 2.55 3.76
CA GLN A 39 4.00 3.99 3.51
C GLN A 39 5.36 4.68 3.51
N GLU A 40 6.30 4.27 4.37
CA GLU A 40 7.66 4.81 4.39
C GLU A 40 8.42 4.50 3.09
N ILE A 41 8.33 3.27 2.58
CA ILE A 41 9.00 2.90 1.31
C ILE A 41 8.31 3.55 0.09
N CYS A 42 6.99 3.74 0.13
CA CYS A 42 6.23 4.36 -0.95
C CYS A 42 6.24 5.90 -0.86
N ALA A 43 6.82 6.50 0.19
CA ALA A 43 6.73 7.94 0.44
C ALA A 43 7.11 8.82 -0.78
N PRO A 44 8.15 8.51 -1.58
CA PRO A 44 8.47 9.29 -2.78
C PRO A 44 7.41 9.20 -3.87
N LEU A 45 6.73 8.05 -4.01
CA LEU A 45 5.67 7.83 -5.00
C LEU A 45 4.36 8.52 -4.58
N LEU A 46 4.14 8.65 -3.28
CA LEU A 46 2.94 9.26 -2.71
C LEU A 46 2.99 10.80 -2.74
N GLU A 47 4.14 11.40 -3.08
CA GLU A 47 4.25 12.85 -3.27
C GLU A 47 3.46 13.28 -4.51
N GLY A 48 2.33 13.95 -4.30
CA GLY A 48 1.44 14.35 -5.38
C GLY A 48 0.51 13.22 -5.87
N LEU A 49 0.18 12.26 -4.99
CA LEU A 49 -0.75 11.15 -5.24
C LEU A 49 -1.95 11.56 -6.11
N ASP A 50 -2.06 10.90 -7.26
CA ASP A 50 -3.21 10.89 -8.16
C ASP A 50 -3.69 9.45 -8.32
N GLU A 51 -4.82 9.10 -7.72
CA GLU A 51 -5.34 7.72 -7.73
C GLU A 51 -5.83 7.27 -9.12
N ASP A 52 -6.11 8.23 -10.02
CA ASP A 52 -6.48 7.92 -11.40
C ASP A 52 -5.24 7.64 -12.27
N ASP A 53 -4.03 7.91 -11.78
CA ASP A 53 -2.78 7.59 -12.46
C ASP A 53 -2.44 6.10 -12.34
N ARG A 54 -2.72 5.37 -13.41
CA ARG A 54 -2.42 3.95 -13.52
C ARG A 54 -0.91 3.65 -13.46
N PHE A 55 -0.04 4.54 -13.92
CA PHE A 55 1.40 4.33 -13.83
C PHE A 55 1.85 4.35 -12.38
N LEU A 56 1.41 5.37 -11.63
CA LEU A 56 1.66 5.46 -10.20
C LEU A 56 1.14 4.22 -9.46
N ARG A 57 -0.08 3.77 -9.79
CA ARG A 57 -0.65 2.55 -9.20
C ARG A 57 0.24 1.33 -9.45
N TYR A 58 0.73 1.13 -10.67
CA TYR A 58 1.61 0.00 -10.99
C TYR A 58 2.98 0.11 -10.29
N GLU A 59 3.55 1.31 -10.16
CA GLU A 59 4.81 1.51 -9.43
C GLU A 59 4.65 1.14 -7.95
N ILE A 60 3.57 1.59 -7.31
CA ILE A 60 3.26 1.23 -5.91
C ILE A 60 3.05 -0.27 -5.75
N ILE A 61 2.32 -0.93 -6.66
CA ILE A 61 2.19 -2.40 -6.65
C ILE A 61 3.55 -3.08 -6.74
N GLY A 62 4.44 -2.61 -7.63
CA GLY A 62 5.80 -3.13 -7.74
C GLY A 62 6.57 -3.00 -6.42
N THR A 63 6.58 -1.79 -5.84
CA THR A 63 7.24 -1.53 -4.55
C THR A 63 6.70 -2.39 -3.40
N ILE A 64 5.38 -2.60 -3.33
CA ILE A 64 4.77 -3.49 -2.33
C ILE A 64 5.14 -4.95 -2.58
N THR A 65 5.23 -5.37 -3.85
CA THR A 65 5.66 -6.74 -4.20
C THR A 65 7.07 -6.99 -3.68
N ASP A 66 8.01 -6.08 -3.96
CA ASP A 66 9.38 -6.18 -3.49
C ASP A 66 9.45 -6.26 -1.95
N TYR A 67 8.68 -5.40 -1.25
CA TYR A 67 8.58 -5.44 0.22
C TYR A 67 8.08 -6.79 0.76
N LEU A 68 7.05 -7.36 0.14
CA LEU A 68 6.46 -8.63 0.60
C LEU A 68 7.31 -9.85 0.25
N GLU A 69 8.21 -9.77 -0.72
CA GLU A 69 9.16 -10.83 -1.08
C GLU A 69 10.41 -10.83 -0.18
N GLU A 70 10.74 -9.69 0.45
CA GLU A 70 11.85 -9.57 1.39
C GLU A 70 11.51 -10.05 2.82
N GLU A 71 10.24 -10.35 3.11
CA GLU A 71 9.69 -10.85 4.39
C GLU A 71 9.58 -12.39 4.46
#